data_AF-A0A931MKT7-F1
#
_entry.id   AF-A0A931MKT7-F1
#
_cell.length_a   1.000
_cell.length_b   1.000
_cell.length_c   1.000
_cell.angle_alpha   90.00
_cell.angle_beta   90.00
_cell.angle_gamma   90.00
#
_symmetry.space_group_name_H-M   'P 1'
#
loop_
_entity.id
_entity.type
_entity.pdbx_description
1 polymer ?
#
loop_
_entity_poly.entity_id
_entity_poly.type
_entity_poly.pdbx_seq_one_letter_code
_entity_poly.pdbx_strand_id
1 'polypeptide(L)'
;MPNVNTSYQSADTYGTPAFEELDTLVDSNLLAGSEPKLSPTSRILLGDSLDLAQFTVVGIAAGKLVKATYNATLGSAVVPVGVLAHAASSGAANTSVYGELLPGGCFNAGSDDAGTDSPLVWDASFDTLAKKTTWEGVLQNLATLVFRSRLGGNAS
;
A
#
# COMPACT_ATOMS: atom_id res chain seq x y z
N MET A 1 36.89 -14.23 -13.76
CA MET A 1 36.90 -12.82 -13.34
C MET A 1 35.79 -12.11 -14.10
N PRO A 2 34.85 -11.42 -13.43
CA PRO A 2 33.75 -10.78 -14.12
C PRO A 2 34.29 -9.62 -14.98
N ASN A 3 33.76 -9.52 -16.18
CA ASN A 3 34.16 -8.55 -17.19
C ASN A 3 33.61 -7.17 -16.78
N VAL A 4 34.46 -6.30 -16.25
CA VAL A 4 34.09 -4.92 -15.90
C VAL A 4 33.99 -4.13 -17.20
N ASN A 5 32.83 -3.55 -17.46
CA ASN A 5 32.61 -2.75 -18.66
C ASN A 5 33.41 -1.44 -18.53
N THR A 6 34.58 -1.35 -19.15
CA THR A 6 35.45 -0.18 -19.07
C THR A 6 34.92 0.90 -20.03
N SER A 7 33.99 1.72 -19.56
CA SER A 7 33.45 2.87 -20.30
C SER A 7 34.43 4.05 -20.45
N TYR A 8 35.72 3.87 -20.14
CA TYR A 8 36.73 4.94 -20.10
C TYR A 8 37.76 4.92 -21.25
N GLN A 9 37.48 4.26 -22.38
CA GLN A 9 38.43 4.21 -23.50
C GLN A 9 38.44 5.47 -24.39
N SER A 10 37.57 6.44 -24.15
CA SER A 10 37.45 7.65 -24.98
C SER A 10 37.28 8.94 -24.18
N ALA A 11 37.81 9.00 -22.95
CA ALA A 11 37.90 10.27 -22.23
C ALA A 11 39.02 11.10 -22.87
N ASP A 12 38.65 11.97 -23.80
CA ASP A 12 39.49 13.07 -24.24
C ASP A 12 39.96 13.88 -23.02
N THR A 13 41.10 14.57 -23.12
CA THR A 13 42.03 15.04 -22.06
C THR A 13 41.43 15.81 -20.85
N TYR A 14 40.13 16.07 -20.81
CA TYR A 14 39.41 16.62 -19.67
C TYR A 14 38.19 15.75 -19.34
N GLY A 15 38.25 15.01 -18.24
CA GLY A 15 37.08 14.30 -17.70
C GLY A 15 35.93 15.29 -17.51
N THR A 16 34.84 15.08 -18.24
CA THR A 16 33.62 15.90 -18.08
C THR A 16 32.99 15.56 -16.72
N PRO A 17 32.62 16.55 -15.89
CA PRO A 17 31.91 16.27 -14.66
C PRO A 17 30.55 15.66 -14.99
N ALA A 18 30.36 14.38 -14.63
CA ALA A 18 29.06 13.75 -14.61
C ALA A 18 28.43 14.02 -13.24
N PHE A 19 27.31 14.73 -13.22
CA PHE A 19 26.48 14.84 -12.03
C PHE A 19 25.61 13.59 -11.99
N GLU A 20 25.92 12.66 -11.10
CA GLU A 20 24.98 11.61 -10.74
C GLU A 20 23.96 12.23 -9.77
N GLU A 21 22.66 12.11 -10.09
CA GLU A 21 21.63 12.45 -9.12
C GLU A 21 21.77 11.49 -7.93
N LEU A 22 22.05 12.05 -6.75
CA LEU A 22 21.92 11.32 -5.51
C LEU A 22 20.45 10.92 -5.38
N ASP A 23 20.20 9.64 -5.11
CA ASP A 23 18.89 9.01 -4.98
C ASP A 23 17.87 9.92 -4.27
N THR A 24 16.68 10.04 -4.85
CA THR A 24 15.64 10.94 -4.33
C THR A 24 14.94 10.26 -3.16
N LEU A 25 15.28 10.65 -1.93
CA LEU A 25 14.55 10.18 -0.75
C LEU A 25 13.14 10.80 -0.74
N VAL A 26 12.13 9.97 -0.96
CA VAL A 26 10.73 10.36 -0.75
C VAL A 26 10.32 9.94 0.66
N ASP A 27 10.13 10.92 1.54
CA ASP A 27 9.61 10.70 2.89
C ASP A 27 8.09 10.50 2.84
N SER A 28 7.67 9.22 2.75
CA SER A 28 6.27 8.82 2.71
C SER A 28 5.81 8.35 4.09
N ASN A 29 5.02 9.18 4.75
CA ASN A 29 4.40 8.84 6.03
C ASN A 29 3.27 7.82 5.83
N LEU A 30 3.37 6.68 6.52
CA LEU A 30 2.31 5.66 6.54
C LEU A 30 1.04 6.17 7.25
N LEU A 31 1.21 6.92 8.33
CA LEU A 31 0.12 7.42 9.15
C LEU A 31 -0.19 8.89 8.81
N ALA A 32 -1.48 9.20 8.67
CA ALA A 32 -1.99 10.54 8.41
C ALA A 32 -2.45 11.27 9.69
N GLY A 33 -2.48 10.59 10.84
CA GLY A 33 -2.91 11.17 12.10
C GLY A 33 -2.72 10.24 13.29
N SER A 34 -2.94 10.78 14.49
CA SER A 34 -2.82 10.06 15.77
C SER A 34 -4.06 9.24 16.12
N GLU A 35 -5.20 9.54 15.50
CA GLU A 35 -6.48 8.89 15.75
C GLU A 35 -7.14 8.44 14.43
N PRO A 36 -7.65 7.21 14.35
CA PRO A 36 -7.62 6.17 15.39
C PRO A 36 -6.20 5.65 15.68
N LYS A 37 -5.96 5.21 16.92
CA LYS A 37 -4.67 4.63 17.32
C LYS A 37 -4.38 3.37 16.48
N LEU A 38 -3.11 3.22 16.08
CA LEU A 38 -2.64 2.01 15.41
C LEU A 38 -2.94 0.79 16.30
N SER A 39 -3.69 -0.16 15.73
CA SER A 39 -4.05 -1.41 16.38
C SER A 39 -2.90 -2.43 16.27
N PRO A 40 -2.76 -3.36 17.24
CA PRO A 40 -1.80 -4.44 17.11
C PRO A 40 -2.10 -5.30 15.87
N THR A 41 -1.06 -5.93 15.33
CA THR A 41 -1.21 -6.79 14.16
C THR A 41 -2.02 -8.05 14.50
N SER A 42 -2.85 -8.48 13.55
CA SER A 42 -3.57 -9.75 13.58
C SER A 42 -3.09 -10.64 12.44
N ARG A 43 -3.03 -11.96 12.65
CA ARG A 43 -2.64 -12.91 11.61
C ARG A 43 -3.86 -13.53 10.97
N ILE A 44 -3.98 -13.40 9.65
CA ILE A 44 -5.07 -13.96 8.85
C ILE A 44 -4.48 -14.77 7.70
N LEU A 45 -5.09 -15.91 7.38
CA LEU A 45 -4.63 -16.77 6.29
C LEU A 45 -4.69 -16.00 4.97
N LEU A 46 -3.59 -15.99 4.22
CA LEU A 46 -3.52 -15.33 2.91
C LEU A 46 -4.34 -16.10 1.87
N GLY A 47 -4.90 -15.40 0.89
CA GLY A 47 -5.55 -16.00 -0.28
C GLY A 47 -4.62 -16.91 -1.07
N ASP A 48 -5.17 -17.59 -2.07
CA ASP A 48 -4.40 -18.52 -2.91
C ASP A 48 -3.71 -17.78 -4.06
N SER A 49 -2.48 -18.16 -4.37
CA SER A 49 -1.70 -17.60 -5.49
C SER A 49 -1.58 -16.07 -5.47
N LEU A 50 -1.40 -15.50 -4.28
CA LEU A 50 -1.25 -14.05 -4.10
C LEU A 50 0.19 -13.67 -3.79
N ASP A 51 0.64 -12.57 -4.38
CA ASP A 51 1.84 -11.85 -4.01
C ASP A 51 1.45 -10.43 -3.60
N LEU A 52 1.51 -10.13 -2.30
CA LEU A 52 1.11 -8.83 -1.75
C LEU A 52 2.34 -8.11 -1.20
N ALA A 53 2.53 -6.87 -1.65
CA ALA A 53 3.56 -5.99 -1.13
C ALA A 53 3.24 -5.53 0.30
N GLN A 54 4.27 -5.07 1.02
CA GLN A 54 4.08 -4.35 2.27
C GLN A 54 3.15 -3.14 2.05
N PHE A 55 2.33 -2.82 3.04
CA PHE A 55 1.35 -1.73 3.01
C PHE A 55 0.27 -1.85 1.93
N THR A 56 0.06 -3.06 1.39
CA THR A 56 -1.10 -3.34 0.56
C THR A 56 -2.38 -3.19 1.38
N VAL A 57 -3.36 -2.49 0.82
CA VAL A 57 -4.71 -2.41 1.40
C VAL A 57 -5.45 -3.71 1.11
N VAL A 58 -5.90 -4.37 2.16
CA VAL A 58 -6.44 -5.73 2.09
C VAL A 58 -7.85 -5.81 2.65
N GLY A 59 -8.60 -6.79 2.16
CA GLY A 59 -9.92 -7.15 2.62
C GLY A 59 -10.03 -8.66 2.84
N ILE A 60 -11.25 -9.12 3.16
CA ILE A 60 -11.53 -10.55 3.35
C ILE A 60 -12.43 -11.02 2.21
N ALA A 61 -12.01 -12.09 1.52
CA ALA A 61 -12.82 -12.82 0.56
C ALA A 61 -12.73 -14.32 0.85
N ALA A 62 -13.88 -15.00 0.91
CA ALA A 62 -13.95 -16.43 1.26
C ALA A 62 -13.18 -16.81 2.55
N GLY A 63 -13.12 -15.92 3.54
CA GLY A 63 -12.42 -16.14 4.81
C GLY A 63 -10.89 -16.01 4.75
N LYS A 64 -10.33 -15.64 3.59
CA LYS A 64 -8.90 -15.39 3.39
C LYS A 64 -8.62 -13.92 3.14
N LEU A 65 -7.41 -13.50 3.48
CA LEU A 65 -6.90 -12.16 3.23
C LEU A 65 -6.56 -12.00 1.75
N VAL A 66 -7.15 -11.02 1.09
CA VAL A 66 -6.90 -10.72 -0.33
C VAL A 66 -6.76 -9.21 -0.51
N LYS A 67 -6.26 -8.76 -1.67
CA LYS A 67 -6.22 -7.34 -1.99
C LYS A 67 -7.65 -6.76 -2.00
N ALA A 68 -7.85 -5.61 -1.36
CA ALA A 68 -9.15 -4.95 -1.37
C ALA A 68 -9.48 -4.47 -2.80
N THR A 69 -10.75 -4.45 -3.17
CA THR A 69 -11.22 -3.98 -4.49
C THR A 69 -12.43 -3.09 -4.32
N TYR A 70 -12.47 -2.00 -5.09
CA TYR A 70 -13.60 -1.09 -5.12
C TYR A 70 -14.70 -1.61 -6.06
N ASN A 71 -15.94 -1.54 -5.60
CA ASN A 71 -17.13 -1.64 -6.44
C ASN A 71 -18.20 -0.69 -5.86
N ALA A 72 -18.96 -0.01 -6.73
CA ALA A 72 -20.07 0.84 -6.29
C ALA A 72 -21.15 0.04 -5.53
N THR A 73 -21.28 -1.25 -5.83
CA THR A 73 -22.12 -2.18 -5.09
C THR A 73 -21.30 -2.91 -4.04
N LEU A 74 -21.53 -2.63 -2.74
CA LEU A 74 -20.74 -3.21 -1.64
C LEU A 74 -20.68 -4.74 -1.66
N GLY A 75 -21.76 -5.43 -2.04
CA GLY A 75 -21.80 -6.89 -2.09
C GLY A 75 -20.86 -7.53 -3.13
N SER A 76 -20.33 -6.72 -4.05
CA SER A 76 -19.36 -7.14 -5.08
C SER A 76 -17.96 -6.54 -4.85
N ALA A 77 -17.81 -5.69 -3.84
CA ALA A 77 -16.53 -5.12 -3.45
C ALA A 77 -15.82 -6.03 -2.46
N VAL A 78 -14.49 -6.08 -2.50
CA VAL A 78 -13.71 -6.59 -1.37
C VAL A 78 -13.38 -5.40 -0.48
N VAL A 79 -14.20 -5.22 0.55
CA VAL A 79 -14.13 -4.05 1.43
C VAL A 79 -12.81 -4.05 2.21
N PRO A 80 -12.10 -2.90 2.31
CA PRO A 80 -10.90 -2.79 3.12
C PRO A 80 -11.15 -3.13 4.59
N VAL A 81 -10.33 -4.02 5.15
CA VAL A 81 -10.33 -4.37 6.58
C VAL A 81 -9.05 -3.95 7.30
N GLY A 82 -8.04 -3.49 6.55
CA GLY A 82 -6.80 -2.95 7.09
C GLY A 82 -5.66 -2.93 6.08
N VAL A 83 -4.45 -2.82 6.59
CA VAL A 83 -3.22 -2.69 5.80
C VAL A 83 -2.24 -3.80 6.16
N LEU A 84 -1.56 -4.37 5.18
CA LEU A 84 -0.58 -5.43 5.40
C LEU A 84 0.72 -4.86 6.02
N ALA A 85 1.15 -5.40 7.15
CA ALA A 85 2.36 -4.94 7.86
C ALA A 85 3.66 -5.35 7.16
N HIS A 86 3.67 -6.50 6.50
CA HIS A 86 4.84 -7.08 5.82
C HIS A 86 4.43 -7.72 4.50
N ALA A 87 5.29 -7.65 3.49
CA ALA A 87 5.05 -8.34 2.22
C ALA A 87 4.88 -9.86 2.46
N ALA A 88 3.95 -10.47 1.75
CA ALA A 88 3.66 -11.89 1.87
C ALA A 88 3.26 -12.49 0.52
N SER A 89 3.78 -13.68 0.24
CA SER A 89 3.51 -14.41 -0.99
C SER A 89 3.02 -15.82 -0.67
N SER A 90 2.05 -16.29 -1.43
CA SER A 90 1.37 -17.58 -1.24
C SER A 90 1.32 -18.37 -2.54
N GLY A 91 1.45 -19.69 -2.44
CA GLY A 91 1.23 -20.60 -3.55
C GLY A 91 -0.25 -20.93 -3.78
N ALA A 92 -0.50 -21.83 -4.73
CA ALA A 92 -1.83 -22.38 -4.94
C ALA A 92 -2.32 -23.16 -3.71
N ALA A 93 -3.62 -23.08 -3.42
CA ALA A 93 -4.27 -23.77 -2.28
C ALA A 93 -3.54 -23.56 -0.94
N ASN A 94 -3.23 -22.30 -0.63
CA ASN A 94 -2.60 -21.89 0.60
C ASN A 94 -3.43 -22.26 1.83
N THR A 95 -2.76 -22.89 2.79
CA THR A 95 -3.31 -23.30 4.09
C THR A 95 -2.41 -22.92 5.28
N SER A 96 -1.21 -22.39 5.01
CA SER A 96 -0.17 -22.20 6.03
C SER A 96 0.50 -20.83 6.02
N VAL A 97 0.37 -20.05 4.94
CA VAL A 97 0.93 -18.70 4.86
C VAL A 97 -0.09 -17.69 5.36
N TYR A 98 0.31 -16.91 6.36
CA TYR A 98 -0.51 -15.87 6.98
C TYR A 98 0.05 -14.49 6.66
N GLY A 99 -0.84 -13.53 6.40
CA GLY A 99 -0.52 -12.11 6.35
C GLY A 99 -0.71 -11.47 7.73
N GLU A 100 0.19 -10.54 8.08
CA GLU A 100 0.04 -9.70 9.27
C GLU A 100 -0.75 -8.44 8.91
N LEU A 101 -1.97 -8.36 9.40
CA LEU A 101 -2.92 -7.29 9.17
C LEU A 101 -2.82 -6.23 10.28
N LEU A 102 -2.76 -4.96 9.91
CA LEU A 102 -3.04 -3.81 10.77
C LEU A 102 -4.51 -3.42 10.60
N PRO A 103 -5.42 -3.84 11.49
CA PRO A 103 -6.87 -3.68 11.30
C PRO A 103 -7.38 -2.27 11.68
N GLY A 104 -6.53 -1.42 12.23
CA GLY A 104 -6.92 -0.10 12.68
C GLY A 104 -5.73 0.86 12.76
N GLY A 105 -6.01 2.12 12.48
CA GLY A 105 -5.06 3.21 12.33
C GLY A 105 -5.63 4.29 11.40
N CYS A 106 -5.00 5.45 11.40
CA CYS A 106 -5.25 6.52 10.42
C CYS A 106 -4.15 6.49 9.36
N PHE A 107 -4.42 5.87 8.22
CA PHE A 107 -3.46 5.67 7.15
C PHE A 107 -3.54 6.76 6.08
N ASN A 108 -2.39 7.13 5.53
CA ASN A 108 -2.28 8.12 4.46
C ASN A 108 -2.75 7.54 3.13
N ALA A 109 -3.88 8.00 2.60
CA ALA A 109 -4.38 7.62 1.27
C ALA A 109 -3.69 8.39 0.12
N GLY A 110 -2.89 9.40 0.47
CA GLY A 110 -2.18 10.30 -0.44
C GLY A 110 -2.84 11.67 -0.58
N SER A 111 -2.11 12.61 -1.19
CA SER A 111 -2.55 13.99 -1.45
C SER A 111 -3.41 14.13 -2.71
N ASP A 112 -3.41 13.14 -3.59
CA ASP A 112 -4.06 13.14 -4.90
C ASP A 112 -4.60 11.75 -5.27
N ASP A 113 -5.28 11.66 -6.42
CA ASP A 113 -5.81 10.41 -6.97
C ASP A 113 -4.69 9.37 -7.22
N ALA A 114 -3.49 9.83 -7.56
CA ALA A 114 -2.33 8.98 -7.79
C ALA A 114 -1.76 8.38 -6.48
N GLY A 115 -1.96 9.03 -5.33
CA GLY A 115 -1.39 8.61 -4.06
C GLY A 115 0.10 8.96 -3.92
N THR A 116 0.56 10.05 -4.55
CA THR A 116 1.98 10.37 -4.79
C THR A 116 2.87 10.34 -3.53
N ASP A 117 2.32 10.66 -2.36
CA ASP A 117 3.03 10.75 -1.08
C ASP A 117 2.60 9.66 -0.08
N SER A 118 1.89 8.63 -0.54
CA SER A 118 1.44 7.50 0.26
C SER A 118 2.26 6.25 -0.03
N PRO A 119 2.70 5.51 1.00
CA PRO A 119 3.31 4.20 0.80
C PRO A 119 2.27 3.08 0.61
N LEU A 120 0.97 3.38 0.64
CA LEU A 120 -0.09 2.38 0.52
C LEU A 120 -0.19 1.85 -0.91
N VAL A 121 -0.28 0.53 -1.02
CA VAL A 121 -0.50 -0.15 -2.31
C VAL A 121 -1.99 -0.46 -2.46
N TRP A 122 -2.65 0.30 -3.34
CA TRP A 122 -4.06 0.14 -3.66
C TRP A 122 -4.27 -0.81 -4.84
N ASP A 123 -5.48 -1.36 -4.94
CA ASP A 123 -5.93 -1.99 -6.18
C ASP A 123 -6.24 -0.94 -7.25
N ALA A 124 -6.08 -1.29 -8.52
CA ALA A 124 -6.32 -0.37 -9.63
C ALA A 124 -7.77 0.14 -9.69
N SER A 125 -8.72 -0.59 -9.09
CA SER A 125 -10.12 -0.13 -8.95
C SER A 125 -10.28 1.11 -8.07
N PHE A 126 -9.30 1.43 -7.22
CA PHE A 126 -9.21 2.65 -6.42
C PHE A 126 -8.47 3.75 -7.19
N ASP A 127 -9.02 4.18 -8.31
CA ASP A 127 -8.46 5.19 -9.21
C ASP A 127 -8.62 6.63 -8.72
N THR A 128 -9.48 6.89 -7.72
CA THR A 128 -9.68 8.23 -7.14
C THR A 128 -9.51 8.25 -5.63
N LEU A 129 -9.11 9.41 -5.10
CA LEU A 129 -8.97 9.67 -3.68
C LEU A 129 -10.31 9.52 -2.95
N ALA A 130 -11.43 9.85 -3.60
CA ALA A 130 -12.77 9.61 -3.06
C ALA A 130 -13.02 8.12 -2.82
N LYS A 131 -12.69 7.26 -3.79
CA LYS A 131 -12.82 5.80 -3.61
C LYS A 131 -11.88 5.26 -2.51
N LYS A 132 -10.74 5.90 -2.27
CA LYS A 132 -9.79 5.52 -1.21
C LYS A 132 -10.23 5.98 0.19
N THR A 133 -10.99 7.08 0.31
CA THR A 133 -11.32 7.72 1.60
C THR A 133 -12.78 7.54 2.05
N THR A 134 -13.65 7.01 1.20
CA THR A 134 -15.10 6.82 1.46
C THR A 134 -15.45 5.78 2.53
N TRP A 135 -14.48 5.07 3.11
CA TRP A 135 -14.71 3.92 3.99
C TRP A 135 -14.98 4.27 5.46
N GLU A 136 -14.76 5.52 5.85
CA GLU A 136 -15.05 6.01 7.21
C GLU A 136 -16.56 5.85 7.50
N GLY A 137 -16.92 4.96 8.45
CA GLY A 137 -18.31 4.72 8.86
C GLY A 137 -19.13 3.78 7.97
N VAL A 138 -18.62 3.33 6.83
CA VAL A 138 -19.29 2.35 5.94
C VAL A 138 -19.39 0.95 6.58
N LEU A 139 -18.46 0.65 7.49
CA LEU A 139 -18.43 -0.58 8.27
C LEU A 139 -18.62 -0.20 9.74
N GLN A 140 -19.84 -0.34 10.26
CA GLN A 140 -20.21 0.06 11.62
C GLN A 140 -19.36 -0.60 12.74
N ASN A 141 -18.53 -1.60 12.40
CA ASN A 141 -17.60 -2.28 13.33
C ASN A 141 -16.11 -2.01 13.07
N LEU A 142 -15.74 -1.15 12.11
CA LEU A 142 -14.35 -0.77 11.81
C LEU A 142 -14.09 0.72 12.08
N ALA A 143 -14.71 1.27 13.13
CA ALA A 143 -14.48 2.64 13.60
C ALA A 143 -12.99 2.95 13.91
N THR A 144 -12.15 1.92 13.93
CA THR A 144 -10.71 2.00 14.14
C THR A 144 -9.89 2.14 12.85
N LEU A 145 -10.47 1.98 11.66
CA LEU A 145 -9.76 2.06 10.39
C LEU A 145 -10.17 3.29 9.60
N VAL A 146 -9.21 4.16 9.33
CA VAL A 146 -9.44 5.41 8.61
C VAL A 146 -8.36 5.57 7.54
N PHE A 147 -8.80 5.92 6.33
CA PHE A 147 -7.92 6.34 5.24
C PHE A 147 -8.19 7.82 4.98
N ARG A 148 -7.17 8.66 5.12
CA ARG A 148 -7.30 10.11 4.95
C ARG A 148 -6.27 10.64 3.99
N SER A 149 -6.65 11.70 3.29
CA SER A 149 -5.66 12.51 2.59
C SER A 149 -4.83 13.30 3.59
N ARG A 150 -3.53 13.43 3.32
CA ARG A 150 -2.64 14.30 4.08
C ARG A 150 -3.06 15.78 4.04
N LEU A 151 -3.80 16.21 3.01
CA LEU A 151 -4.27 17.59 2.86
C LEU A 151 -5.48 17.94 3.74
N GLY A 152 -5.95 17.01 4.59
CA GLY A 152 -6.95 17.30 5.62
C GLY A 152 -8.42 17.30 5.15
N GLY A 153 -8.70 16.91 3.90
CA GLY A 153 -10.05 16.69 3.41
C GLY A 153 -10.22 15.26 2.88
N ASN A 154 -11.31 14.59 3.26
CA ASN A 154 -11.83 13.49 2.45
C ASN A 154 -12.27 14.12 1.11
N ALA A 155 -11.88 13.53 -0.02
CA ALA A 155 -12.32 14.05 -1.31
C ALA A 155 -13.85 13.98 -1.36
N SER A 156 -14.48 15.16 -1.42
CA SER A 156 -15.93 15.35 -1.54
C SER A 156 -16.46 14.80 -2.86
#